data_AF-A0A7X9JKP0-F1
#
_entry.id   AF-A0A7X9JKP0-F1
#
_cell.length_a   1.000
_cell.length_b   1.000
_cell.length_c   1.000
_cell.angle_alpha   90.00
_cell.angle_beta   90.00
_cell.angle_gamma   90.00
#
_symmetry.space_group_name_H-M   'P 1'
#
loop_
_entity.id
_entity.type
_entity.pdbx_description
1 polymer ?
#
loop_
_entity_poly.entity_id
_entity_poly.type
_entity_poly.pdbx_seq_one_letter_code
_entity_poly.pdbx_strand_id
1 'polypeptide(L)' 'MAKEIVHYEVTNGYGDVPKGYRFDVEKDNTGHIDSFIRKALKDKGFKQVPSALSMLKLKEI' A
#
# COMPACT_ATOMS: atom_id res chain seq x y z
N MET A 1 -18.64 6.65 -9.74
CA MET A 1 -17.98 5.33 -9.60
C MET A 1 -17.70 5.13 -8.12
N ALA A 2 -18.08 3.98 -7.54
CA ALA A 2 -17.87 3.71 -6.13
C ALA A 2 -16.40 3.35 -5.89
N LYS A 3 -15.72 4.10 -5.03
CA LYS A 3 -14.36 3.80 -4.60
C LYS A 3 -14.44 2.95 -3.33
N GLU A 4 -13.73 1.84 -3.32
CA GLU A 4 -13.63 0.97 -2.15
C GLU A 4 -12.40 1.38 -1.35
N ILE A 5 -12.57 1.68 -0.06
CA ILE A 5 -11.44 1.95 0.83
C ILE A 5 -11.03 0.62 1.44
N VAL A 6 -9.81 0.20 1.15
CA VAL A 6 -9.23 -1.04 1.63
C VAL A 6 -8.13 -0.71 2.62
N HIS A 7 -8.14 -1.35 3.80
CA HIS A 7 -7.14 -1.12 4.83
C HIS A 7 -6.03 -2.17 4.70
N TYR A 8 -4.78 -1.71 4.61
CA TYR A 8 -3.61 -2.58 4.55
C TYR A 8 -2.69 -2.35 5.75
N GLU A 9 -2.17 -3.44 6.30
CA GLU A 9 -1.09 -3.44 7.27
C GLU A 9 0.20 -4.00 6.65
N VAL A 10 1.30 -3.28 6.85
CA VAL A 10 2.64 -3.71 6.48
C VAL A 10 3.09 -4.79 7.46
N THR A 11 3.04 -6.05 7.06
CA THR A 11 3.53 -7.18 7.88
C THR A 11 5.03 -7.40 7.75
N ASN A 12 5.65 -6.84 6.72
CA ASN A 12 7.10 -6.84 6.53
C ASN A 12 7.57 -5.45 6.06
N GLY A 13 8.38 -4.80 6.88
CA GLY A 13 8.92 -3.48 6.56
C GLY A 13 9.96 -3.54 5.44
N TYR A 14 10.06 -2.47 4.66
CA TYR A 14 11.03 -2.34 3.57
C TYR A 14 11.48 -0.89 3.45
N GLY A 15 12.81 -0.67 3.46
CA GLY A 15 13.38 0.67 3.42
C GLY A 15 12.87 1.52 4.60
N ASP A 16 12.20 2.62 4.27
CA ASP A 16 11.59 3.56 5.22
C ASP A 16 10.20 3.13 5.72
N VAL A 17 9.58 2.08 5.15
CA VAL A 17 8.23 1.67 5.54
C VAL A 17 8.32 0.72 6.74
N PRO A 18 7.82 1.11 7.93
CA PRO A 18 7.94 0.28 9.11
C PRO A 18 6.95 -0.88 9.09
N LYS A 19 7.34 -2.00 9.72
CA LYS A 19 6.41 -3.10 10.01
C LYS A 19 5.35 -2.64 11.00
N GLY A 20 4.11 -3.06 10.78
CA GLY A 20 2.92 -2.64 11.52
C GLY A 20 2.30 -1.34 11.00
N TYR A 21 2.86 -0.73 9.95
CA TYR A 21 2.29 0.48 9.37
C TYR A 21 0.95 0.18 8.70
N ARG A 22 -0.09 0.92 9.10
CA ARG A 22 -1.44 0.77 8.56
C ARG A 22 -1.77 1.96 7.68
N PHE A 23 -2.33 1.69 6.51
CA PHE A 23 -2.74 2.74 5.59
C PHE A 23 -3.96 2.32 4.77
N ASP A 24 -4.73 3.32 4.40
CA ASP A 24 -5.93 3.19 3.60
C ASP A 24 -5.55 3.31 2.13
N VAL A 25 -6.15 2.44 1.32
CA VAL A 25 -5.98 2.42 -0.13
C VAL A 25 -7.35 2.57 -0.74
N GLU A 26 -7.59 3.73 -1.36
CA GLU A 26 -8.73 3.89 -2.27
C GLU A 26 -8.47 3.05 -3.52
N LYS A 27 -9.14 1.90 -3.57
CA LYS A 27 -9.19 1.02 -4.73
C LYS A 27 -10.34 1.47 -5.62
N ASP A 28 -10.00 1.78 -6.86
CA ASP A 28 -10.98 1.94 -7.92
C ASP A 28 -11.00 0.65 -8.77
N ASN A 29 -12.16 0.23 -9.27
CA ASN A 29 -12.32 -1.03 -10.04
C ASN A 29 -11.62 -1.00 -11.40
N THR A 30 -10.95 0.10 -11.73
CA THR A 30 -10.32 0.36 -13.03
C THR A 30 -8.84 0.00 -13.10
N GLY A 31 -8.19 -0.42 -12.00
CA GLY A 31 -6.75 -0.64 -11.98
C GLY A 31 -6.23 -1.77 -11.07
N HIS A 32 -4.94 -2.07 -11.21
CA HIS A 32 -4.22 -2.99 -10.32
C HIS A 32 -4.03 -2.38 -8.92
N ILE A 33 -4.36 -3.17 -7.89
CA ILE A 33 -4.20 -2.80 -6.48
C ILE A 33 -2.78 -2.32 -6.15
N ASP A 34 -1.76 -2.90 -6.79
CA ASP A 34 -0.37 -2.52 -6.62
C ASP A 34 -0.10 -1.04 -6.89
N SER A 35 -0.77 -0.47 -7.91
CA SER A 35 -0.61 0.94 -8.27
C SER A 35 -1.21 1.83 -7.18
N PHE A 36 -2.40 1.47 -6.67
CA PHE A 36 -3.07 2.22 -5.61
C PHE A 36 -2.28 2.17 -4.30
N ILE A 37 -1.76 1.01 -3.91
CA ILE A 37 -0.89 0.83 -2.74
C ILE A 37 0.36 1.72 -2.87
N ARG A 38 1.06 1.67 -4.01
CA ARG A 38 2.25 2.50 -4.22
C ARG A 38 1.93 3.98 -4.14
N LYS A 39 0.79 4.38 -4.69
CA LYS A 39 0.34 5.76 -4.63
C LYS A 39 0.05 6.17 -3.19
N ALA A 40 -0.67 5.36 -2.41
CA ALA A 40 -0.95 5.62 -1.00
C ALA A 40 0.34 5.74 -0.17
N LEU A 41 1.32 4.85 -0.38
CA LEU A 41 2.62 4.92 0.29
C LEU A 41 3.41 6.18 -0.11
N LYS A 42 3.43 6.53 -1.39
CA LYS A 42 4.09 7.77 -1.85
C LYS A 42 3.41 9.01 -1.30
N ASP A 43 2.08 9.02 -1.23
CA ASP A 43 1.28 10.13 -0.68
C ASP A 43 1.56 10.34 0.81
N LYS A 44 1.77 9.24 1.56
CA LYS A 44 2.25 9.26 2.95
C LYS A 44 3.72 9.70 3.11
N GLY A 45 4.44 9.95 2.01
CA GLY A 45 5.82 10.44 2.03
C GLY A 45 6.89 9.35 1.92
N PHE A 46 6.53 8.09 1.74
CA PHE A 46 7.51 7.01 1.55
C PHE A 46 8.10 7.08 0.15
N LYS A 47 9.38 7.46 0.06
CA LYS A 47 10.13 7.55 -1.20
C LYS A 47 10.62 6.18 -1.68
N GLN A 48 10.94 5.28 -0.75
CA GLN A 48 11.39 3.92 -1.03
C GLN A 48 10.22 2.95 -0.97
N VAL A 49 9.46 2.86 -2.06
CA VAL A 49 8.47 1.79 -2.24
C VAL A 49 9.08 0.75 -3.18
N PRO A 50 9.13 -0.54 -2.79
CA PRO A 50 9.75 -1.58 -3.61
C PRO A 50 8.99 -1.80 -4.91
N SER A 51 9.74 -2.09 -5.97
CA SER A 51 9.20 -2.46 -7.28
C SER A 51 8.38 -3.75 -7.25
N ALA A 52 8.56 -4.59 -6.23
CA ALA A 52 7.72 -5.74 -5.95
C ALA A 52 7.07 -5.56 -4.57
N LEU A 53 5.75 -5.38 -4.54
CA LEU A 53 5.02 -5.34 -3.27
C LEU A 53 5.12 -6.66 -2.51
N SER A 54 5.50 -7.76 -3.16
CA SER A 54 5.85 -9.02 -2.51
C SER A 54 6.96 -8.86 -1.44
N MET A 55 7.82 -7.84 -1.55
CA MET A 55 8.85 -7.53 -0.54
C MET A 55 8.27 -6.82 0.69
N LEU A 56 7.28 -5.97 0.44
CA LEU A 56 6.51 -5.25 1.44
C LEU A 56 5.26 -6.10 1.70
N LYS A 57 5.39 -7.21 2.43
CA LYS A 57 4.25 -8.11 2.67
C LYS A 57 3.09 -7.33 3.28
N LEU A 58 2.02 -7.11 2.51
CA LEU A 58 0.83 -6.40 2.95
C LEU A 58 -0.24 -7.42 3.32
N LYS A 59 -0.96 -7.13 4.39
CA LYS A 59 -2.13 -7.89 4.81
C LYS A 59 -3.32 -6.94 4.81
N GLU A 60 -4.38 -7.33 4.11
CA GLU A 60 -5.67 -6.66 4.21
C GLU A 60 -6.28 -6.94 5.59
N ILE A 61 -6.72 -5.89 6.28
CA ILE A 61 -7.26 -5.97 7.65
C ILE A 61 -8.63 -5.31 7.77
#